data_AF-A0A653IEM9-F1
#
_entry.id   AF-A0A653IEM9-F1
#
_cell.length_a   1.000
_cell.length_b   1.000
_cell.length_c   1.000
_cell.angle_alpha   90.00
_cell.angle_beta   90.00
_cell.angle_gamma   90.00
#
_symmetry.space_group_name_H-M   'P 1'
#
loop_
_entity.id
_entity.type
_entity.pdbx_description
1 polymer ?
#
loop_
_entity_poly.entity_id
_entity_poly.type
_entity_poly.pdbx_seq_one_letter_code
_entity_poly.pdbx_strand_id
1 'polypeptide(L)'
;MDVLVSALFIAAGLGLQYLLSSKNNPYLGVIIPVLFVTGMTWRYLEGGYNSFLAYILILGFGLILLFEEWSRGRKAMKKNQEKELEKIRTYDIN
;
A
#
# COMPACT_ATOMS: atom_id res chain seq x y z
N MET A 1 21.34 13.98 -1.36
CA MET A 1 20.83 12.80 -0.63
C MET A 1 21.26 11.58 -1.41
N ASP A 2 22.11 10.74 -0.83
CA ASP A 2 22.66 9.56 -1.50
C ASP A 2 21.55 8.61 -1.97
N VAL A 3 21.69 8.05 -3.17
CA VAL A 3 20.71 7.13 -3.78
C VAL A 3 20.39 5.95 -2.86
N LEU A 4 21.37 5.50 -2.08
CA LEU A 4 21.23 4.43 -1.08
C LEU A 4 20.30 4.83 0.08
N VAL A 5 20.39 6.07 0.54
CA VAL A 5 19.51 6.59 1.60
C VAL A 5 18.07 6.65 1.10
N SER A 6 17.87 7.16 -0.12
CA SER A 6 16.55 7.19 -0.76
C SER A 6 15.95 5.80 -0.95
N ALA A 7 16.75 4.82 -1.38
CA ALA A 7 16.32 3.43 -1.54
C ALA A 7 15.94 2.78 -0.20
N LEU A 8 16.68 3.07 0.88
CA LEU A 8 16.39 2.56 2.22
C LEU A 8 15.04 3.07 2.74
N PHE A 9 14.73 4.34 2.51
CA PHE A 9 13.44 4.93 2.88
C PHE A 9 12.27 4.32 2.09
N ILE A 10 12.46 4.05 0.80
CA ILE A 10 11.45 3.40 -0.05
C ILE A 10 11.22 1.95 0.41
N ALA A 11 12.29 1.20 0.67
CA ALA A 11 12.20 -0.18 1.16
C ALA A 11 11.56 -0.26 2.55
N ALA A 12 11.90 0.66 3.45
CA ALA A 12 11.27 0.77 4.76
C ALA A 12 9.78 1.11 4.63
N GLY A 13 9.42 2.03 3.71
CA GLY A 13 8.02 2.35 3.40
C GLY A 13 7.23 1.14 2.91
N LEU A 14 7.74 0.41 1.91
CA LEU A 14 7.12 -0.80 1.37
C LEU A 14 7.01 -1.92 2.42
N GLY A 15 8.04 -2.11 3.24
CA GLY A 15 8.02 -3.07 4.34
C GLY A 15 6.98 -2.71 5.41
N LEU A 16 6.87 -1.42 5.75
CA LEU A 16 5.84 -0.94 6.65
C LEU A 16 4.46 -1.17 6.04
N GLN A 17 4.25 -0.83 4.77
CA GLN A 17 2.98 -1.06 4.05
C GLN A 17 2.47 -2.48 4.15
N TYR A 18 3.36 -3.43 3.91
CA TYR A 18 3.04 -4.85 3.87
C TYR A 18 2.65 -5.35 5.28
N LEU A 19 3.45 -4.99 6.29
CA LEU A 19 3.17 -5.33 7.69
C LEU A 19 1.88 -4.67 8.20
N LEU A 20 1.63 -3.44 7.75
CA LEU A 20 0.46 -2.63 8.11
C LEU A 20 -0.82 -3.17 7.46
N SER A 21 -0.75 -3.64 6.20
CA SER A 21 -1.86 -4.29 5.48
C SER A 21 -2.22 -5.66 6.06
N SER A 22 -1.24 -6.36 6.63
CA SER A 22 -1.44 -7.67 7.26
C SER A 22 -2.01 -7.61 8.68
N LYS A 23 -2.11 -6.43 9.30
CA LYS A 23 -2.74 -6.26 10.62
C LYS A 23 -4.24 -5.98 10.50
N ASN A 24 -5.00 -6.31 11.55
CA ASN A 24 -6.46 -6.17 11.65
C ASN A 24 -7.00 -4.73 11.43
N ASN A 25 -6.13 -3.74 11.21
CA ASN A 25 -6.51 -2.33 11.08
C ASN A 25 -6.42 -1.84 9.62
N PRO A 26 -7.57 -1.62 8.94
CA PRO A 26 -7.67 -1.11 7.57
C PRO A 26 -6.87 0.17 7.31
N TYR A 27 -6.84 1.08 8.29
CA TYR A 27 -6.31 2.43 8.12
C TYR A 27 -4.80 2.47 7.89
N LEU A 28 -4.11 1.39 8.27
CA LEU A 28 -2.67 1.30 8.15
C LEU A 28 -2.22 1.10 6.68
N GLY A 29 -3.09 0.58 5.81
CA GLY A 29 -2.83 0.51 4.37
C GLY A 29 -2.93 1.86 3.64
N VAL A 30 -3.61 2.85 4.24
CA VAL A 30 -3.81 4.19 3.66
C VAL A 30 -2.55 5.07 3.77
N ILE A 31 -1.64 4.73 4.69
CA ILE A 31 -0.37 5.45 4.88
C ILE A 31 0.44 5.52 3.58
N ILE A 32 0.40 4.48 2.74
CA ILE A 32 1.22 4.46 1.53
C ILE A 32 0.66 5.30 0.40
N PRO A 33 -0.65 5.23 0.08
CA PRO A 33 -1.28 6.22 -0.78
C PRO A 33 -0.92 7.65 -0.37
N VAL A 34 -0.90 7.95 0.94
CA VAL A 34 -0.54 9.28 1.45
C VAL A 34 0.94 9.62 1.20
N LEU A 35 1.85 8.70 1.48
CA LEU A 35 3.28 8.91 1.21
C LEU A 35 3.57 9.06 -0.29
N PHE A 36 2.92 8.26 -1.13
CA PHE A 36 3.03 8.34 -2.58
C PHE A 36 2.57 9.71 -3.10
N VAL A 37 1.40 10.19 -2.67
CA VAL A 37 0.90 11.52 -3.02
C VAL A 37 1.85 12.61 -2.54
N THR A 38 2.37 12.51 -1.31
CA THR A 38 3.28 13.51 -0.75
C THR A 38 4.58 13.60 -1.56
N GLY A 39 5.20 12.46 -1.89
CA GLY A 39 6.43 12.42 -2.69
C GLY A 39 6.23 12.89 -4.13
N MET A 40 5.14 12.49 -4.76
CA MET A 40 4.75 12.96 -6.10
C MET A 40 4.51 14.47 -6.11
N THR A 41 3.79 15.00 -5.12
CA THR A 41 3.50 16.44 -5.00
C THR A 41 4.80 17.23 -4.79
N TRP A 42 5.70 16.75 -3.93
CA TRP A 42 7.00 17.39 -3.72
C TRP A 42 7.81 17.48 -5.02
N ARG A 43 7.89 16.38 -5.77
CA ARG A 43 8.58 16.33 -7.07
C ARG A 43 7.96 17.27 -8.10
N TYR A 44 6.64 17.47 -8.03
CA TYR A 44 5.95 18.45 -8.88
C TYR A 44 6.33 19.89 -8.53
N LEU A 45 6.43 20.22 -7.25
CA LEU A 45 6.88 21.54 -6.79
C LEU A 45 8.33 21.85 -7.19
N GLU A 46 9.19 20.83 -7.26
CA GLU A 46 10.58 20.96 -7.76
C GLU A 46 10.69 21.07 -9.29
N GLY A 47 9.57 21.08 -10.02
CA GLY A 47 9.56 21.12 -11.49
C GLY A 47 9.93 19.78 -12.15
N GLY A 48 9.82 18.67 -11.43
CA GLY A 48 10.15 17.33 -11.92
C GLY A 48 9.20 16.74 -12.97
N TYR A 49 8.13 17.45 -13.35
CA TYR A 49 7.20 17.02 -14.40
C TYR A 49 7.05 18.11 -15.47
N ASN A 50 7.04 17.69 -16.74
CA ASN A 50 6.89 18.59 -17.88
C ASN A 50 5.53 19.32 -17.93
N SER A 51 4.49 18.77 -17.30
CA SER A 51 3.17 19.39 -17.27
C SER A 51 2.33 18.91 -16.08
N PHE A 52 1.37 19.74 -15.67
CA PHE A 52 0.40 19.38 -14.63
C PHE A 52 -0.46 18.17 -15.02
N LEU A 53 -0.77 18.02 -16.32
CA LEU A 53 -1.48 16.86 -16.85
C LEU A 53 -0.68 15.57 -16.67
N ALA A 54 0.63 15.59 -16.95
CA ALA A 54 1.49 14.43 -16.74
C ALA A 54 1.55 14.02 -15.27
N TYR A 55 1.62 15.00 -14.37
CA TYR A 55 1.57 14.77 -12.93
C TYR A 55 0.27 14.09 -12.50
N ILE A 56 -0.90 14.61 -12.89
CA ILE A 56 -2.21 14.05 -12.54
C ILE A 56 -2.37 12.63 -13.08
N LEU A 57 -1.96 12.38 -14.32
CA LEU A 57 -2.09 11.06 -14.94
C LEU A 57 -1.27 10.00 -14.19
N ILE A 58 -0.01 10.30 -13.88
CA ILE A 58 0.86 9.38 -13.15
C ILE A 58 0.34 9.16 -11.72
N LEU A 59 -0.08 10.24 -11.05
CA LEU A 59 -0.61 10.16 -9.69
C LEU A 59 -1.91 9.34 -9.63
N GLY A 60 -2.84 9.59 -10.55
CA GLY A 60 -4.10 8.86 -10.64
C GLY A 60 -3.86 7.38 -10.92
N PHE A 61 -3.00 7.05 -11.88
CA PHE A 61 -2.68 5.66 -12.22
C PHE A 61 -2.01 4.92 -11.06
N GLY A 62 -1.03 5.56 -10.41
CA GLY A 62 -0.34 4.97 -9.25
C GLY A 62 -1.28 4.73 -8.05
N LEU A 63 -2.22 5.65 -7.80
CA LEU A 63 -3.22 5.48 -6.75
C LEU A 63 -4.18 4.32 -7.03
N ILE A 64 -4.67 4.18 -8.27
CA ILE A 64 -5.56 3.07 -8.65
C ILE A 64 -4.89 1.73 -8.37
N LEU A 65 -3.63 1.56 -8.80
CA LEU A 65 -2.86 0.34 -8.55
C LEU A 65 -2.66 0.07 -7.06
N LEU A 66 -2.29 1.08 -6.28
CA LEU A 66 -2.12 0.95 -4.83
C LEU A 66 -3.41 0.51 -4.13
N PHE A 67 -4.55 1.09 -4.53
CA PHE A 67 -5.86 0.69 -4.00
C PHE A 67 -6.25 -0.73 -4.40
N GLU A 68 -5.96 -1.14 -5.64
CA GLU A 68 -6.23 -2.49 -6.11
C GLU A 68 -5.40 -3.52 -5.36
N GLU A 69 -4.10 -3.31 -5.20
CA GLU A 69 -3.21 -4.19 -4.44
C GLU A 69 -3.65 -4.30 -2.98
N TRP A 70 -3.99 -3.17 -2.34
CA TRP A 70 -4.48 -3.15 -0.98
C TRP A 70 -5.79 -3.94 -0.84
N SER A 71 -6.74 -3.75 -1.76
CA SER A 71 -8.01 -4.49 -1.78
C SER A 71 -7.77 -5.99 -1.93
N ARG A 72 -6.86 -6.40 -2.82
CA ARG A 72 -6.48 -7.81 -2.99
C ARG A 72 -5.84 -8.39 -1.74
N GLY A 73 -4.92 -7.67 -1.10
CA GLY A 73 -4.28 -8.09 0.16
C GLY A 73 -5.29 -8.31 1.28
N ARG A 74 -6.24 -7.39 1.43
CA ARG A 74 -7.34 -7.49 2.42
C ARG A 74 -8.25 -8.68 2.16
N LYS A 75 -8.62 -8.93 0.90
CA LYS A 75 -9.44 -10.09 0.51
C LYS A 75 -8.72 -11.41 0.82
N ALA A 76 -7.42 -11.50 0.54
CA ALA A 76 -6.62 -12.68 0.84
C ALA A 76 -6.54 -12.94 2.35
N MET A 77 -6.33 -11.90 3.15
CA MET A 77 -6.27 -12.02 4.60
C MET A 77 -7.62 -12.50 5.18
N LYS A 78 -8.74 -11.90 4.73
CA LYS A 78 -10.08 -12.31 5.16
C LYS A 78 -10.36 -13.78 4.83
N LYS A 79 -9.98 -14.21 3.62
CA LYS A 79 -10.13 -15.61 3.18
C LYS A 79 -9.31 -16.58 4.04
N ASN A 80 -8.11 -16.19 4.46
CA ASN A 80 -7.31 -17.02 5.38
C ASN A 80 -7.94 -17.08 6.78
N GLN A 81 -8.48 -15.98 7.29
CA GLN A 81 -9.21 -15.98 8.57
C GLN A 81 -10.44 -16.90 8.52
N GLU A 82 -11.22 -16.85 7.45
CA GLU A 82 -12.37 -17.73 7.24
C GLU A 82 -11.98 -19.21 7.21
N LYS A 83 -10.88 -19.56 6.53
CA LYS A 83 -10.34 -20.93 6.52
C LYS A 83 -9.88 -21.43 7.88
N GLU A 84 -9.22 -20.58 8.66
CA GLU A 84 -8.79 -20.93 10.02
C GLU A 84 -10.00 -21.12 10.95
N LEU A 85 -11.04 -20.27 10.81
CA LEU A 85 -12.32 -20.45 11.50
C LEU A 85 -13.02 -21.76 11.13
N GLU A 86 -13.03 -22.13 9.85
CA GLU A 86 -13.63 -23.38 9.37
C GLU A 86 -12.90 -24.62 9.90
N LYS A 87 -11.56 -24.59 9.95
CA LYS A 87 -10.77 -25.64 10.61
C LYS A 87 -11.17 -25.82 12.07
N ILE A 88 -11.19 -24.74 12.85
CA ILE A 88 -11.57 -24.79 14.27
C ILE A 88 -12.98 -25.37 14.42
N ARG A 89 -13.94 -24.92 13.61
CA ARG A 89 -15.31 -25.45 13.63
C ARG A 89 -15.34 -26.94 13.34
N THR A 90 -14.54 -27.44 12.40
CA THR A 90 -14.50 -28.86 12.06
C THR A 90 -13.93 -29.73 13.18
N TYR A 91 -12.97 -29.22 13.94
CA TYR A 91 -12.41 -29.89 15.12
C TYR A 91 -13.31 -29.81 16.37
N ASP A 92 -14.20 -28.83 16.44
CA ASP A 92 -15.10 -28.62 17.59
C ASP A 92 -16.40 -29.44 17.50
N ILE A 93 -16.82 -29.81 16.28
CA ILE A 93 -18.04 -30.60 16.03
C ILE A 93 -17.76 -32.13 16.10
N ASN A 94 -16.49 -32.55 16.18
CA ASN A 94 -16.05 -33.95 16.14
C ASN A 94 -15.39 -34.36 17.46
#